data_AF-A0A534N782-F1
#
_entry.id   AF-A0A534N782-F1
#
_cell.length_a   1.000
_cell.length_b   1.000
_cell.length_c   1.000
_cell.angle_alpha   90.00
_cell.angle_beta   90.00
_cell.angle_gamma   90.00
#
_symmetry.space_group_name_H-M   'P 1'
#
loop_
_entity.id
_entity.type
_entity.pdbx_description
1 polymer ?
#
loop_
_entity_poly.entity_id
_entity_poly.type
_entity_poly.pdbx_seq_one_letter_code
_entity_poly.pdbx_strand_id
1 'polypeptide(L)'
;MGAGINGRVAETGEVLVFKDIHTDPQYAALAQGGYARGAGFHAYVALPLKTKTRILGVMNFLGYQIQEISSNDIALLGSMANQIGIALENINLFEERATRA
;
A
#
# COMPACT_ATOMS: atom_id res chain seq x y z
N MET A 1 -9.36 -8.59 8.74
CA MET A 1 -8.96 -7.38 8.00
C MET A 1 -7.91 -6.66 8.84
N GLY A 2 -6.84 -6.17 8.21
CA GLY A 2 -5.76 -5.48 8.95
C GLY A 2 -6.27 -4.21 9.61
N ALA A 3 -5.49 -3.63 10.52
CA ALA A 3 -5.84 -2.38 11.18
C ALA A 3 -4.86 -1.25 10.81
N GLY A 4 -5.23 -0.01 11.08
CA GLY A 4 -4.45 1.18 10.73
C GLY A 4 -4.44 1.48 9.23
N ILE A 5 -3.36 2.12 8.75
CA ILE A 5 -3.22 2.58 7.35
C ILE A 5 -3.41 1.43 6.36
N ASN A 6 -2.64 0.34 6.53
CA ASN A 6 -2.74 -0.83 5.66
C ASN A 6 -4.12 -1.50 5.75
N GLY A 7 -4.70 -1.54 6.95
CA GLY A 7 -6.06 -2.05 7.15
C GLY A 7 -7.10 -1.30 6.34
N ARG A 8 -7.07 0.03 6.43
CA ARG A 8 -7.97 0.91 5.68
C ARG A 8 -7.81 0.75 4.17
N VAL A 9 -6.57 0.74 3.66
CA VAL A 9 -6.33 0.54 2.22
C VAL A 9 -6.78 -0.85 1.75
N ALA A 10 -6.59 -1.89 2.58
CA ALA A 10 -7.07 -3.23 2.26
C ALA A 10 -8.61 -3.35 2.27
N GLU A 11 -9.29 -2.53 3.05
CA GLU A 11 -10.77 -2.52 3.15
C GLU A 11 -11.40 -1.67 2.04
N THR A 12 -10.92 -0.43 1.84
CA THR A 12 -11.51 0.52 0.88
C THR A 12 -10.95 0.35 -0.53
N GLY A 13 -9.71 -0.12 -0.66
CA GLY A 13 -8.97 -0.09 -1.91
C GLY A 13 -8.59 1.32 -2.35
N GLU A 14 -8.64 2.31 -1.49
CA GLU A 14 -8.22 3.67 -1.81
C GLU A 14 -6.74 3.85 -1.49
N VAL A 15 -6.03 4.63 -2.32
CA VAL A 15 -4.64 4.98 -2.06
C VAL A 15 -4.59 6.02 -0.95
N LEU A 16 -3.68 5.85 0.02
CA LEU A 16 -3.37 6.86 1.03
C LEU A 16 -1.98 7.44 0.78
N VAL A 17 -1.88 8.77 0.84
CA VAL A 17 -0.67 9.53 0.50
C VAL A 17 -0.42 10.53 1.62
N PHE A 18 0.80 10.54 2.15
CA PHE A 18 1.23 11.46 3.19
C PHE A 18 2.54 12.10 2.77
N LYS A 19 2.56 13.43 2.69
CA LYS A 19 3.76 14.23 2.38
C LYS A 19 4.78 14.19 3.53
N ASP A 20 4.26 14.25 4.76
CA ASP A 20 5.04 14.15 5.98
C ASP A 20 4.23 13.49 7.10
N ILE A 21 4.57 12.26 7.44
CA ILE A 21 3.88 11.47 8.48
C ILE A 21 4.08 12.02 9.90
N HIS A 22 5.04 12.93 10.12
CA HIS A 22 5.25 13.55 11.43
C HIS A 22 4.25 14.67 11.71
N THR A 23 3.74 15.33 10.68
CA THR A 23 2.84 16.49 10.79
C THR A 23 1.41 16.20 10.30
N ASP A 24 1.19 15.11 9.58
CA ASP A 24 -0.12 14.78 9.02
C ASP A 24 -1.10 14.22 10.09
N PRO A 25 -2.27 14.86 10.30
CA PRO A 25 -3.24 14.43 11.31
C PRO A 25 -3.99 13.15 10.92
N GLN A 26 -4.20 12.89 9.62
CA GLN A 26 -4.82 11.66 9.14
C GLN A 26 -3.87 10.48 9.38
N TYR A 27 -2.57 10.67 9.14
CA TYR A 27 -1.56 9.67 9.52
C TYR A 27 -1.60 9.41 11.02
N ALA A 28 -1.59 10.46 11.86
CA ALA A 28 -1.62 10.30 13.31
C ALA A 28 -2.86 9.54 13.82
N ALA A 29 -4.02 9.71 13.19
CA ALA A 29 -5.26 9.02 13.54
C ALA A 29 -5.27 7.54 13.10
N LEU A 30 -4.56 7.18 12.03
CA LEU A 30 -4.56 5.83 11.46
C LEU A 30 -3.33 5.00 11.82
N ALA A 31 -2.22 5.64 12.18
CA ALA A 31 -0.96 4.95 12.45
C ALA A 31 -1.09 4.05 13.68
N GLN A 32 -0.75 2.78 13.50
CA GLN A 32 -0.65 1.82 14.60
C GLN A 32 0.82 1.57 14.86
N GLY A 33 1.30 2.08 15.99
CA GLY A 33 2.72 2.06 16.35
C GLY A 33 3.53 3.19 15.72
N GLY A 34 4.83 3.17 16.03
CA GLY A 34 5.75 4.25 15.70
C GLY A 34 6.83 3.87 14.70
N TYR A 35 6.79 2.69 14.06
CA TYR A 35 7.92 2.21 13.25
C TYR A 35 8.35 3.21 12.18
N ALA A 36 7.42 3.67 11.33
CA ALA A 36 7.81 4.52 10.21
C ALA A 36 8.37 5.87 10.67
N ARG A 37 7.76 6.49 11.69
CA ARG A 37 8.27 7.72 12.33
C ARG A 37 9.59 7.49 13.06
N GLY A 38 9.72 6.38 13.77
CA GLY A 38 10.92 6.00 14.53
C GLY A 38 12.10 5.63 13.63
N ALA A 39 11.81 5.15 12.42
CA ALA A 39 12.81 4.92 11.37
C ALA A 39 13.18 6.21 10.60
N GLY A 40 12.53 7.35 10.89
CA GLY A 40 12.83 8.64 10.28
C GLY A 40 12.23 8.84 8.88
N PHE A 41 11.18 8.11 8.53
CA PHE A 41 10.47 8.36 7.27
C PHE A 41 9.57 9.60 7.38
N HIS A 42 9.47 10.34 6.28
CA HIS A 42 8.61 11.50 6.13
C HIS A 42 7.51 11.23 5.10
N ALA A 43 7.88 10.93 3.86
CA ALA A 43 6.90 10.60 2.82
C ALA A 43 6.41 9.15 2.96
N TYR A 44 5.10 8.93 2.76
CA TYR A 44 4.48 7.61 2.85
C TYR A 44 3.35 7.47 1.82
N VAL A 45 3.37 6.40 1.04
CA VAL A 45 2.24 6.00 0.16
C VAL A 45 1.86 4.56 0.45
N ALA A 46 0.58 4.30 0.74
CA ALA A 46 0.00 2.96 0.75
C ALA A 46 -0.88 2.77 -0.48
N LEU A 47 -0.54 1.77 -1.30
CA LEU A 47 -1.31 1.38 -2.47
C LEU A 47 -1.87 -0.04 -2.32
N PRO A 48 -3.12 -0.28 -2.72
CA PRO A 48 -3.68 -1.62 -2.73
C PRO A 48 -3.09 -2.45 -3.88
N LEU A 49 -2.74 -3.70 -3.61
CA LEU A 49 -2.44 -4.70 -4.62
C LEU A 49 -3.75 -5.40 -5.00
N LYS A 50 -4.30 -5.06 -6.17
CA LYS A 50 -5.64 -5.53 -6.57
C LYS A 50 -5.60 -6.47 -7.76
N THR A 51 -6.58 -7.35 -7.81
CA THR A 51 -7.03 -8.05 -9.01
C THR A 51 -8.34 -7.43 -9.50
N LYS A 52 -8.93 -8.03 -10.54
CA LYS A 52 -10.28 -7.64 -10.99
C LYS A 52 -11.37 -7.85 -9.91
N THR A 53 -11.15 -8.75 -8.96
CA THR A 53 -12.21 -9.24 -8.06
C THR A 53 -11.92 -9.01 -6.58
N ARG A 54 -10.66 -8.79 -6.19
CA ARG A 54 -10.27 -8.66 -4.78
C ARG A 54 -8.99 -7.86 -4.57
N ILE A 55 -8.75 -7.46 -3.33
CA ILE A 55 -7.48 -6.89 -2.87
C ILE A 55 -6.67 -8.03 -2.26
N LEU A 56 -5.44 -8.22 -2.73
CA LEU A 56 -4.51 -9.25 -2.27
C LEU A 56 -3.62 -8.76 -1.12
N GLY A 57 -3.38 -7.45 -1.03
CA GLY A 57 -2.52 -6.86 -0.01
C GLY A 57 -2.34 -5.36 -0.20
N VAL A 58 -1.33 -4.80 0.49
CA VAL A 58 -0.98 -3.38 0.43
C VAL A 58 0.52 -3.25 0.22
N MET A 59 0.93 -2.42 -0.72
CA MET A 59 2.30 -2.04 -1.00
C MET A 59 2.57 -0.65 -0.44
N ASN A 60 3.68 -0.50 0.28
CA ASN A 60 4.06 0.76 0.90
C ASN A 60 5.34 1.33 0.28
N PHE A 61 5.33 2.63 -0.02
CA PHE A 61 6.51 3.39 -0.40
C PHE A 61 6.81 4.41 0.70
N LEU A 62 8.06 4.44 1.13
CA LEU A 62 8.54 5.26 2.26
C LEU A 62 9.74 6.08 1.81
N GLY A 63 9.75 7.36 2.13
CA GLY A 63 10.84 8.28 1.80
C GLY A 63 11.35 9.01 3.04
N TYR A 64 12.67 9.21 3.12
CA TYR A 64 13.31 9.96 4.21
C TYR A 64 13.19 11.48 4.08
N GLN A 65 12.65 11.97 2.97
CA GLN A 65 12.48 13.40 2.72
C GLN A 65 11.00 13.75 2.71
N ILE A 66 10.68 14.95 3.15
CA ILE A 66 9.36 15.56 2.93
C ILE A 66 9.23 15.77 1.43
N GLN A 67 8.25 15.10 0.82
CA GLN A 67 8.12 15.08 -0.64
C GLN A 67 6.67 15.31 -1.05
N GLU A 68 6.48 16.19 -2.04
CA GLU A 68 5.21 16.24 -2.74
C GLU A 68 5.11 15.05 -3.69
N ILE A 69 4.03 14.30 -3.55
CA ILE A 69 3.78 13.10 -4.33
C ILE A 69 2.76 13.50 -5.38
N SER A 70 3.23 13.69 -6.60
CA SER A 70 2.41 14.19 -7.68
C SER A 70 1.39 13.14 -8.14
N SER A 71 0.36 13.58 -8.84
CA SER A 71 -0.61 12.67 -9.47
C SER A 71 0.07 11.69 -10.45
N ASN A 72 1.16 12.10 -11.10
CA ASN A 72 1.93 11.23 -11.99
C ASN A 72 2.69 10.15 -11.20
N ASP A 73 3.26 10.49 -10.05
CA ASP A 73 3.91 9.51 -9.17
C ASP A 73 2.88 8.47 -8.69
N ILE A 74 1.71 8.94 -8.25
CA ILE A 74 0.62 8.05 -7.81
C ILE A 74 0.17 7.13 -8.96
N ALA A 75 0.03 7.65 -10.19
CA ALA A 75 -0.35 6.86 -11.35
C ALA A 75 0.71 5.81 -11.72
N LEU A 76 2.00 6.16 -11.64
CA LEU A 76 3.11 5.25 -11.87
C LEU A 76 3.12 4.13 -10.83
N LEU A 77 3.11 4.49 -9.54
CA LEU A 77 3.08 3.53 -8.44
C LEU A 77 1.84 2.64 -8.50
N GLY A 78 0.68 3.20 -8.86
CA GLY A 78 -0.56 2.46 -9.06
C GLY A 78 -0.47 1.45 -10.21
N SER A 79 0.20 1.82 -11.31
CA SER A 79 0.44 0.91 -12.43
C SER A 79 1.35 -0.25 -12.02
N MET A 80 2.39 0.01 -11.20
CA MET A 80 3.24 -1.02 -10.63
C MET A 80 2.46 -1.94 -9.67
N ALA A 81 1.63 -1.36 -8.79
CA ALA A 81 0.77 -2.10 -7.86
C ALA A 81 -0.18 -3.05 -8.58
N ASN A 82 -0.77 -2.60 -9.69
CA ASN A 82 -1.64 -3.42 -10.52
C ASN A 82 -0.89 -4.59 -11.16
N GLN A 83 0.30 -4.36 -11.70
CA GLN A 83 1.12 -5.43 -12.28
C GLN A 83 1.52 -6.47 -11.24
N ILE A 84 1.92 -6.04 -10.04
CA ILE A 84 2.23 -6.93 -8.91
C ILE A 84 0.98 -7.73 -8.50
N GLY A 85 -0.19 -7.08 -8.41
CA GLY A 85 -1.45 -7.75 -8.11
C GLY A 85 -1.79 -8.86 -9.10
N ILE A 86 -1.59 -8.62 -10.40
CA ILE A 86 -1.77 -9.64 -11.45
C ILE A 86 -0.78 -10.79 -11.27
N ALA A 87 0.49 -10.50 -11.01
CA ALA A 87 1.52 -11.52 -10.81
C ALA A 87 1.21 -12.41 -9.60
N LEU A 88 0.80 -11.81 -8.47
CA LEU A 88 0.39 -12.54 -7.27
C LEU A 88 -0.84 -13.42 -7.51
N GLU A 89 -1.82 -12.95 -8.26
CA GLU A 89 -2.98 -13.77 -8.62
C GLU A 89 -2.57 -14.98 -9.47
N ASN A 90 -1.65 -14.80 -10.42
CA ASN A 90 -1.15 -15.91 -11.23
C ASN A 90 -0.41 -16.96 -10.39
N ILE A 91 0.37 -16.54 -9.39
CA ILE A 91 1.05 -17.44 -8.46
C ILE A 91 0.02 -18.25 -7.65
N ASN A 92 -0.97 -17.59 -7.05
CA ASN A 92 -2.04 -18.27 -6.30
C ASN A 92 -2.79 -19.29 -7.16
N LEU A 93 -3.16 -18.92 -8.39
CA LEU A 93 -3.84 -19.83 -9.33
C LEU A 93 -2.99 -21.03 -9.72
N PHE A 94 -1.67 -20.86 -9.82
CA PHE A 94 -0.75 -21.96 -10.12
C PHE A 94 -0.63 -22.91 -8.92
N GLU A 95 -0.47 -22.39 -7.71
CA GLU A 95 -0.39 -23.18 -6.47
C GLU A 95 -1.68 -23.96 -6.18
N GLU A 96 -2.85 -23.35 -6.41
CA GLU A 96 -4.15 -24.02 -6.28
C GLU A 96 -4.29 -25.21 -7.23
N ARG A 97 -3.75 -25.10 -8.45
CA ARG A 97 -3.75 -26.20 -9.44
C ARG A 97 -2.77 -27.29 -9.05
N ALA A 98 -1.59 -26.94 -8.54
CA ALA A 98 -0.57 -27.91 -8.13
C ALA A 98 -0.97 -28.73 -6.91
N THR A 99 -1.76 -28.16 -5.98
CA THR A 99 -2.20 -28.84 -4.75
C THR A 99 -3.36 -29.82 -4.98
N ARG A 100 -4.07 -29.69 -6.11
CA ARG A 100 -5.21 -30.55 -6.49
C ARG A 100 -4.82 -31.72 -7.41
N ALA A 101 -3.55 -31.83 -7.78
CA ALA A 101 -2.98 -32.93 -8.57
C ALA A 101 -2.31 -33.96 -7.66
#